data_AF-A0A1B0BRB1-F1
#
_entry.id   AF-A0A1B0BRB1-F1
#
_cell.length_a   1.000
_cell.length_b   1.000
_cell.length_c   1.000
_cell.angle_alpha   90.00
_cell.angle_beta   90.00
_cell.angle_gamma   90.00
#
_symmetry.space_group_name_H-M   'P 1'
#
loop_
_entity.id
_entity.type
_entity.pdbx_description
1 polymer ?
#
loop_
_entity_poly.entity_id
_entity_poly.type
_entity_poly.pdbx_seq_one_letter_code
_entity_poly.pdbx_strand_id
1 'polypeptide(L)'
;MLSPQKHVWHGALPNGERSIDTYCDAWHSGARDKFGYASNLLGNKLLDQDRQTCDSKLIVLCVEALSQDRRKKRDLSDSCK
;
A
#
# COMPACT_ATOMS: atom_id res chain seq x y z
N MET A 1 26.68 -1.86 -0.28
CA MET A 1 26.16 -0.48 -0.45
C MET A 1 24.82 -0.57 -1.14
N LEU A 2 23.70 -0.56 -0.42
CA LEU A 2 22.34 -0.42 -0.96
C LEU A 2 21.44 -0.05 0.22
N SER A 3 21.24 1.24 0.48
CA SER A 3 20.08 1.62 1.30
C SER A 3 18.85 1.13 0.53
N PRO A 4 17.90 0.41 1.18
CA PRO A 4 16.65 0.10 0.53
C PRO A 4 16.00 1.41 0.06
N GLN A 5 15.45 1.38 -1.15
CA GLN A 5 14.71 2.52 -1.70
C GLN A 5 13.57 2.83 -0.73
N LYS A 6 13.62 4.00 -0.08
CA LYS A 6 12.60 4.44 0.91
C LYS A 6 11.34 4.95 0.21
N HIS A 7 10.84 4.17 -0.76
CA HIS A 7 9.60 4.47 -1.46
C HIS A 7 8.53 3.47 -1.05
N VAL A 8 7.28 3.92 -1.04
CA VAL A 8 6.10 3.10 -0.78
C VAL A 8 5.29 2.98 -2.06
N TRP A 9 4.95 1.75 -2.45
CA TRP A 9 3.99 1.50 -3.51
C TRP A 9 2.57 1.93 -3.08
N HIS A 10 1.85 2.68 -3.93
CA HIS A 10 0.43 2.99 -3.70
C HIS A 10 -0.45 2.88 -4.96
N GLY A 11 0.06 3.14 -6.17
CA GLY A 11 -0.69 2.91 -7.43
C GLY A 11 -1.99 3.73 -7.55
N ALA A 12 -2.05 4.89 -6.88
CA ALA A 12 -3.24 5.71 -6.75
C ALA A 12 -2.96 7.19 -7.08
N LEU A 13 -3.98 7.90 -7.53
CA LEU A 13 -3.99 9.35 -7.72
C LEU A 13 -3.95 10.08 -6.36
N PRO A 14 -3.67 11.40 -6.31
CA PRO A 14 -3.56 12.13 -5.04
C PRO A 14 -4.84 12.13 -4.18
N ASN A 15 -6.00 11.89 -4.78
CA ASN A 15 -7.30 11.74 -4.09
C ASN A 15 -7.56 10.32 -3.56
N GLY A 16 -6.63 9.38 -3.78
CA GLY A 16 -6.76 7.98 -3.37
C GLY A 16 -7.49 7.09 -4.39
N GLU A 17 -7.93 7.62 -5.52
CA GLU A 17 -8.52 6.80 -6.59
C GLU A 17 -7.46 5.94 -7.27
N ARG A 18 -7.88 4.77 -7.74
CA ARG A 18 -7.01 3.82 -8.44
C ARG A 18 -6.51 4.43 -9.76
N SER A 19 -5.20 4.46 -9.97
CA SER A 19 -4.60 5.01 -11.19
C SER A 19 -4.45 3.93 -12.27
N ILE A 20 -5.38 3.87 -13.22
CA ILE A 20 -5.49 2.78 -14.20
C ILE A 20 -4.22 2.53 -15.02
N ASP A 21 -3.51 3.60 -15.36
CA ASP A 21 -2.33 3.48 -16.23
C ASP A 21 -1.03 3.22 -15.47
N THR A 22 -1.05 3.30 -14.14
CA THR A 22 0.18 3.40 -13.31
C THR A 22 0.04 2.67 -11.97
N TYR A 23 -0.37 1.41 -12.05
CA TYR A 23 -0.50 0.49 -10.91
C TYR A 23 0.02 -0.92 -11.19
N CYS A 24 0.99 -1.04 -12.10
CA CYS A 24 1.61 -2.32 -12.48
C CYS A 24 0.60 -3.41 -12.92
N ASP A 25 -0.31 -3.07 -13.83
CA ASP A 25 -1.39 -3.97 -14.31
C ASP A 25 -2.15 -4.63 -13.14
N ALA A 26 -2.64 -3.79 -12.21
CA ALA A 26 -3.27 -4.23 -10.96
C ALA A 26 -2.34 -5.04 -10.05
N TRP A 27 -1.06 -4.66 -9.97
CA TRP A 27 0.00 -5.35 -9.20
C TRP A 27 0.40 -6.73 -9.74
N HIS A 28 -0.02 -7.13 -10.94
CA HIS A 28 0.30 -8.43 -11.53
C HIS A 28 1.53 -8.42 -12.45
N SER A 29 2.08 -7.25 -12.76
CA SER A 29 3.25 -7.14 -13.63
C SER A 29 4.49 -6.71 -12.84
N GLY A 30 5.60 -7.42 -13.04
CA GLY A 30 6.94 -7.03 -12.62
C GLY A 30 7.83 -6.60 -13.80
N ALA A 31 7.23 -6.29 -14.95
CA ALA A 31 7.96 -5.95 -16.16
C ALA A 31 8.60 -4.55 -16.08
N ARG A 32 9.81 -4.40 -16.64
CA ARG A 32 10.58 -3.14 -16.55
C ARG A 32 10.01 -2.00 -17.39
N ASP A 33 9.23 -2.34 -18.42
CA ASP A 33 8.52 -1.41 -19.31
C ASP A 33 7.19 -0.93 -18.73
N LYS A 34 6.74 -1.54 -17.62
CA LYS A 34 5.56 -1.13 -16.85
C LYS A 34 5.96 -0.26 -15.67
N PHE A 35 5.04 0.62 -15.28
CA PHE A 35 5.25 1.59 -14.21
C PHE A 35 4.10 1.57 -13.20
N GLY A 36 4.42 1.90 -11.96
CA GLY A 36 3.47 2.15 -10.91
C GLY A 36 3.78 3.46 -10.19
N TYR A 37 2.78 4.06 -9.54
CA TYR A 37 3.03 5.16 -8.61
C TYR A 37 3.52 4.66 -7.25
N ALA A 38 4.58 5.30 -6.78
CA ALA A 38 5.15 5.16 -5.47
C ALA A 38 5.42 6.53 -4.85
N SER A 39 5.67 6.58 -3.54
CA SER A 39 5.96 7.83 -2.83
C SER A 39 7.23 7.75 -2.02
N ASN A 40 8.07 8.77 -2.09
CA ASN A 40 9.28 8.89 -1.29
C ASN A 40 8.96 9.29 0.16
N LEU A 41 9.30 8.43 1.12
CA LEU A 41 9.06 8.67 2.54
C LEU A 41 9.85 9.87 3.09
N LEU A 42 10.94 10.28 2.43
CA LEU A 42 11.68 11.49 2.82
C LEU A 42 10.88 12.77 2.58
N GLY A 43 9.88 12.73 1.69
CA GLY A 43 9.01 13.85 1.38
C GLY A 43 7.83 14.03 2.34
N ASN A 44 7.69 13.16 3.35
CA ASN A 44 6.55 13.15 4.30
C ASN A 44 5.17 13.09 3.61
N LYS A 45 5.08 12.43 2.45
CA LYS A 45 3.85 12.21 1.68
C LYS A 45 3.71 10.73 1.33
N LEU A 46 2.47 10.24 1.30
CA LEU A 46 2.14 8.84 1.00
C LEU A 46 1.54 8.62 -0.39
N LEU A 47 1.11 9.69 -1.08
CA LEU A 47 0.50 9.66 -2.42
C LEU A 47 1.18 10.65 -3.38
N ASP A 48 2.50 10.84 -3.20
CA ASP A 48 3.32 11.55 -4.19
C ASP A 48 3.32 10.78 -5.52
N GLN A 49 3.36 11.48 -6.65
CA GLN A 49 3.12 10.88 -7.97
C GLN A 49 4.44 10.46 -8.66
N ASP A 50 5.33 9.78 -7.92
CA ASP A 50 6.61 9.31 -8.45
C ASP A 50 6.42 7.99 -9.19
N ARG A 51 6.81 7.94 -10.47
CA ARG A 51 6.73 6.73 -11.28
C ARG A 51 7.96 5.86 -11.04
N GLN A 52 7.72 4.62 -10.62
CA GLN A 52 8.76 3.60 -10.46
C GLN A 52 8.47 2.44 -11.40
N THR A 53 9.53 1.78 -11.90
CA THR A 53 9.38 0.58 -12.73
C THR A 53 8.87 -0.58 -11.89
N CYS A 54 8.02 -1.43 -12.45
CA CYS A 54 7.35 -2.48 -11.68
C CYS A 54 8.28 -3.62 -11.20
N ASP A 55 9.53 -3.69 -11.70
CA ASP A 55 10.58 -4.57 -11.19
C ASP A 55 11.23 -4.04 -9.89
N SER A 56 10.94 -2.80 -9.51
CA SER A 56 11.50 -2.15 -8.31
C SER A 56 11.01 -2.78 -7.00
N LYS A 57 11.94 -3.00 -6.07
CA LYS A 57 11.66 -3.54 -4.73
C LYS A 57 11.49 -2.38 -3.74
N LEU A 58 10.22 -2.03 -3.47
CA LEU A 58 9.83 -0.92 -2.60
C LEU A 58 8.98 -1.43 -1.42
N ILE A 59 8.64 -0.54 -0.50
CA ILE A 59 7.84 -0.84 0.70
C ILE A 59 6.35 -0.96 0.32
N VAL A 60 5.62 -1.87 0.97
CA VAL A 60 4.16 -1.96 0.89
C VAL A 60 3.60 -1.71 2.28
N LEU A 61 2.62 -0.81 2.39
CA LEU A 61 1.95 -0.52 3.66
C LEU A 61 0.65 -1.34 3.76
N CYS A 62 0.37 -1.83 4.96
CA CYS A 62 -0.92 -2.42 5.31
C CYS A 62 -1.68 -1.44 6.21
N VAL A 63 -2.95 -1.21 5.91
CA VAL A 63 -3.83 -0.33 6.68
C VAL A 63 -4.93 -1.14 7.36
N GLU A 64 -5.28 -0.77 8.59
CA GLU A 64 -6.45 -1.33 9.26
C GLU A 64 -7.72 -0.78 8.60
N ALA A 65 -8.51 -1.65 7.95
CA ALA A 65 -9.71 -1.23 7.23
C ALA A 65 -10.94 -1.04 8.16
N LEU A 66 -10.99 -1.75 9.30
CA LEU A 66 -12.10 -1.74 10.25
C LEU A 66 -11.54 -1.83 11.67
N SER A 67 -12.08 -1.05 12.61
CA SER A 67 -11.63 -1.08 14.01
C SER A 67 -11.95 -2.41 14.68
N GLN A 68 -11.03 -2.94 15.49
CA GLN A 68 -11.18 -4.21 16.21
C GLN A 68 -12.19 -4.19 17.38
N ASP A 69 -12.88 -3.08 17.65
CA ASP A 69 -13.70 -2.88 18.86
C ASP A 69 -14.89 -3.86 19.02
N ARG A 70 -15.25 -4.64 18.00
CA ARG A 70 -16.41 -5.55 18.02
C ARG A 70 -16.09 -7.02 18.33
N ARG A 71 -14.82 -7.41 18.50
CA ARG A 71 -14.47 -8.83 18.78
C ARG A 71 -14.31 -9.16 20.26
N LYS A 72 -14.07 -8.18 21.13
CA LYS A 72 -13.83 -8.43 22.57
C LYS A 72 -15.10 -8.68 23.42
N LYS A 73 -16.31 -8.60 22.84
CA LYS A 73 -17.58 -8.78 23.56
C LYS A 73 -18.31 -10.10 23.24
N ARG A 74 -17.63 -11.11 22.66
CA ARG A 74 -18.23 -12.45 22.45
C ARG A 74 -17.64 -13.57 23.32
N ASP A 75 -16.59 -13.31 24.10
CA ASP A 75 -15.98 -14.29 25.01
C ASP A 75 -16.40 -14.16 26.49
N LEU A 76 -17.39 -13.30 26.81
CA LEU A 76 -17.90 -13.13 28.19
C LEU A 76 -19.37 -13.56 28.36
N SER A 77 -19.99 -14.19 27.36
CA SER A 77 -21.38 -14.68 27.47
C SER A 77 -21.52 -16.19 27.67
N ASP A 78 -20.44 -16.95 27.74
CA ASP A 78 -20.47 -18.42 27.89
C ASP A 78 -20.32 -18.93 29.33
N SER A 79 -20.72 -18.15 30.33
CA SER A 79 -20.79 -18.66 31.72
C SER A 79 -21.99 -18.12 32.48
N CYS A 80 -23.17 -18.61 32.10
CA CYS A 80 -24.27 -18.88 33.01
C CYS A 80 -25.16 -19.97 32.37
N LYS A 81 -24.82 -21.22 32.64
CA LYS A 81 -25.77 -22.33 32.59
C LYS A 81 -26.32 -22.54 33.99
#